data_AF-A0A4W3JEM5-F1
#
_entry.id   AF-A0A4W3JEM5-F1
#
_cell.length_a   1.000
_cell.length_b   1.000
_cell.length_c   1.000
_cell.angle_alpha   90.00
_cell.angle_beta   90.00
_cell.angle_gamma   90.00
#
_symmetry.space_group_name_H-M   'P 1'
#
loop_
_entity.id
_entity.type
_entity.pdbx_description
1 polymer ?
#
loop_
_entity_poly.entity_id
_entity_poly.type
_entity_poly.pdbx_seq_one_letter_code
_entity_poly.pdbx_strand_id
1 'polypeptide(L)'
;MKLYAICSFKNISSDQNIARIVLYQKFKNSTNNLSTFGIYSMDNNSLYVNDYHEAPPYITEAPIVIVTQNPNQATKPINFNVTFTLTNLTYKADLENVSSPEYISASSNVVNSLNNLYGKGKLKKTFTKCNLVSFRSAENTNTKVEAVCSFKDKPTVPDVNKVALYNEYRDNTNQITALGSYSLNSNSLYVNGYHPLQTTRAPTTTTVPPVIPGIQDGDLTFEVLFTVINRNYTEALNNPDSPEYQALSNNVTRMLSRLYQNSSLKDSYRICEVTGLRLGSIVVSCNCYFNPKANLEPVLSKDVQSIFDVGTNGTELLEGTYQLRPNSLVVEPKPPVSSGKTEIPYWAIILIVLAILIALFLLFLIILLLIFCLKKNKSGSYNIMQDPLGTYFAHKKYY
;
A
#
# COMPACT_ATOMS: atom_id res chain seq x y z
N MET A 1 -18.06 -0.16 -25.63
CA MET A 1 -17.84 -0.85 -26.92
C MET A 1 -16.79 -0.07 -27.67
N LYS A 2 -15.75 -0.72 -28.21
CA LYS A 2 -14.72 -0.05 -29.02
C LYS A 2 -15.03 -0.29 -30.50
N LEU A 3 -15.02 0.77 -31.29
CA LEU A 3 -15.22 0.70 -32.74
C LEU A 3 -13.87 0.92 -33.41
N TYR A 4 -13.48 0.00 -34.28
CA TYR A 4 -12.29 0.14 -35.10
C TYR A 4 -12.74 0.37 -36.54
N ALA A 5 -12.18 1.39 -37.18
CA ALA A 5 -12.47 1.73 -38.57
C ALA A 5 -11.15 1.99 -39.32
N ILE A 6 -11.02 1.36 -40.49
CA ILE A 6 -9.90 1.61 -41.40
C ILE A 6 -10.44 2.52 -42.51
N CYS A 7 -9.93 3.76 -42.58
CA CYS A 7 -10.38 4.77 -43.52
C CYS A 7 -9.27 5.08 -44.53
N SER A 8 -9.59 5.03 -45.82
CA SER A 8 -8.66 5.39 -46.90
C SER A 8 -9.01 6.77 -47.47
N PHE A 9 -8.02 7.67 -47.51
CA PHE A 9 -8.20 9.04 -48.00
C PHE A 9 -7.32 9.27 -49.24
N LYS A 10 -7.77 10.15 -50.15
CA LYS A 10 -6.87 10.68 -51.21
C LYS A 10 -5.73 11.44 -50.52
N ASN A 11 -4.52 11.36 -51.07
CA ASN A 11 -3.32 11.88 -50.42
C ASN A 11 -3.50 13.35 -49.96
N ILE A 12 -3.57 13.56 -48.64
CA ILE A 12 -3.90 14.84 -47.99
C ILE A 12 -2.64 15.61 -47.58
N SER A 13 -1.49 14.93 -47.47
CA SER A 13 -0.17 15.50 -47.12
C SER A 13 0.92 14.47 -47.38
N SER A 14 2.12 14.89 -47.83
CA SER A 14 3.30 14.02 -47.94
C SER A 14 3.89 13.64 -46.57
N ASP A 15 3.49 14.32 -45.50
CA ASP A 15 3.89 14.03 -44.12
C ASP A 15 2.76 13.32 -43.37
N GLN A 16 3.02 12.06 -42.96
CA GLN A 16 2.09 11.24 -42.19
C GLN A 16 1.76 11.82 -40.82
N ASN A 17 2.66 12.57 -40.19
CA ASN A 17 2.41 13.23 -38.91
C ASN A 17 1.39 14.36 -39.04
N ILE A 18 1.49 15.15 -40.10
CA ILE A 18 0.53 16.22 -40.37
C ILE A 18 -0.83 15.61 -40.73
N ALA A 19 -0.85 14.53 -41.53
CA ALA A 19 -2.09 13.89 -41.95
C ALA A 19 -2.94 13.38 -40.77
N ARG A 20 -2.34 12.71 -39.78
CA ARG A 20 -3.08 12.19 -38.60
C ARG A 20 -3.65 13.29 -37.70
N ILE A 21 -2.92 14.40 -37.52
CA ILE A 21 -3.38 15.55 -36.72
C ILE A 21 -4.58 16.23 -37.39
N VAL A 22 -4.48 16.48 -38.71
CA VAL A 22 -5.56 17.10 -39.48
C VAL A 22 -6.82 16.24 -39.44
N LEU A 23 -6.67 14.92 -39.55
CA LEU A 23 -7.79 13.97 -39.48
C LEU A 23 -8.45 13.98 -38.08
N TYR A 24 -7.63 13.96 -37.02
CA TYR A 24 -8.09 14.03 -35.64
C TYR A 24 -8.92 15.30 -35.39
N GLN A 25 -8.38 16.45 -35.76
CA GLN A 25 -9.05 17.75 -35.62
C GLN A 25 -10.35 17.82 -36.43
N LYS A 26 -10.35 17.27 -37.65
CA LYS A 26 -11.55 17.22 -38.48
C LYS A 26 -12.64 16.36 -37.83
N PHE A 27 -12.28 15.19 -37.31
CA PHE A 27 -13.22 14.30 -36.62
C PHE A 27 -13.76 14.95 -35.33
N LYS A 28 -12.89 15.54 -34.52
CA LYS A 28 -13.25 16.28 -33.29
C LYS A 28 -14.26 17.39 -33.56
N ASN A 29 -14.01 18.22 -34.58
CA ASN A 29 -14.89 19.32 -34.94
C ASN A 29 -16.23 18.84 -35.52
N SER A 30 -16.25 17.72 -36.24
CA SER A 30 -17.48 17.12 -36.78
C SER A 30 -18.32 16.35 -35.74
N THR A 31 -17.81 16.15 -34.52
CA THR A 31 -18.43 15.34 -33.44
C THR A 31 -18.69 16.13 -32.16
N ASN A 32 -18.86 17.45 -32.27
CA ASN A 32 -19.06 18.36 -31.14
C ASN A 32 -17.98 18.16 -30.05
N ASN A 33 -16.70 18.24 -30.43
CA ASN A 33 -15.56 17.97 -29.54
C ASN A 33 -15.59 16.57 -28.92
N LEU A 34 -15.77 15.54 -29.76
CA LEU A 34 -15.71 14.13 -29.34
C LEU A 34 -16.78 13.72 -28.31
N SER A 35 -17.89 14.47 -28.26
CA SER A 35 -18.98 14.18 -27.32
C SER A 35 -20.06 13.27 -27.91
N THR A 36 -20.30 13.35 -29.22
CA THR A 36 -21.36 12.60 -29.90
C THR A 36 -20.98 12.15 -31.33
N PHE A 37 -21.35 10.92 -31.70
CA PHE A 37 -21.21 10.36 -33.05
C PHE A 37 -22.52 9.74 -33.49
N GLY A 38 -23.27 10.47 -34.32
CA GLY A 38 -24.65 10.14 -34.63
C GLY A 38 -25.53 10.16 -33.37
N ILE A 39 -26.22 9.05 -33.10
CA ILE A 39 -27.05 8.88 -31.90
C ILE A 39 -26.27 8.38 -30.67
N TYR A 40 -24.98 8.10 -30.83
CA TYR A 40 -24.15 7.51 -29.77
C TYR A 40 -23.36 8.61 -29.04
N SER A 41 -23.32 8.51 -27.71
CA SER A 41 -22.44 9.34 -26.88
C SER A 41 -21.03 8.74 -26.90
N MET A 42 -20.04 9.60 -27.12
CA MET A 42 -18.63 9.22 -27.13
C MET A 42 -17.92 9.74 -25.89
N ASP A 43 -16.88 9.03 -25.49
CA ASP A 43 -15.93 9.52 -24.51
C ASP A 43 -14.95 10.49 -25.22
N ASN A 44 -14.86 11.72 -24.72
CA ASN A 44 -13.98 12.76 -25.24
C ASN A 44 -12.51 12.31 -25.32
N ASN A 45 -12.07 11.41 -24.43
CA ASN A 45 -10.70 10.90 -24.43
C ASN A 45 -10.50 9.60 -25.23
N SER A 46 -11.50 9.18 -26.02
CA SER A 46 -11.50 7.86 -26.66
C SER A 46 -11.14 7.85 -28.14
N LEU A 47 -10.95 9.00 -28.80
CA LEU A 47 -10.52 9.05 -30.19
C LEU A 47 -8.98 8.92 -30.27
N TYR A 48 -8.55 7.99 -31.13
CA TYR A 48 -7.15 7.81 -31.52
C TYR A 48 -7.07 7.72 -33.05
N VAL A 49 -6.12 8.44 -33.65
CA VAL A 49 -5.85 8.37 -35.10
C VAL A 49 -4.39 7.99 -35.31
N ASN A 50 -4.10 6.73 -35.66
CA ASN A 50 -2.73 6.21 -35.82
C ASN A 50 -1.83 6.65 -34.66
N ASP A 51 -2.28 6.32 -33.45
CA ASP A 51 -1.63 6.59 -32.15
C ASP A 51 -1.52 8.08 -31.76
N TYR A 52 -2.10 8.99 -32.54
CA TYR A 52 -2.24 10.40 -32.17
C TYR A 52 -3.51 10.66 -31.34
N HIS A 53 -3.32 11.36 -30.21
CA HIS A 53 -4.36 11.78 -29.27
C HIS A 53 -3.99 13.15 -28.66
N GLU A 54 -4.98 14.00 -28.39
CA GLU A 54 -4.78 15.30 -27.75
C GLU A 54 -5.16 15.24 -26.27
N ALA A 55 -4.21 15.56 -25.39
CA ALA A 55 -4.48 15.71 -23.96
C ALA A 55 -5.53 16.83 -23.71
N PRO A 56 -6.46 16.64 -22.75
CA PRO A 56 -7.47 17.65 -22.45
C PRO A 56 -6.80 18.98 -22.03
N PRO A 57 -7.31 20.13 -22.49
CA PRO A 57 -6.72 21.41 -22.13
C PRO A 57 -6.83 21.64 -20.62
N TYR A 58 -5.71 21.99 -19.99
CA TYR A 58 -5.67 22.47 -18.61
C TYR A 58 -6.54 23.73 -18.51
N ILE A 59 -7.63 23.65 -17.74
CA ILE A 59 -8.44 24.82 -17.41
C ILE A 59 -7.66 25.64 -16.38
N THR A 60 -6.97 26.68 -16.84
CA THR A 60 -6.54 27.79 -15.96
C THR A 60 -7.80 28.51 -15.49
N GLU A 61 -8.12 28.39 -14.19
CA GLU A 61 -9.23 29.12 -13.56
C GLU A 61 -9.04 30.64 -13.73
N ALA A 62 -10.01 31.27 -14.40
CA ALA A 62 -10.15 32.73 -14.43
C ALA A 62 -10.88 33.21 -13.15
N PRO A 63 -10.76 34.50 -12.77
CA PRO A 63 -11.26 35.00 -11.50
C PRO A 63 -12.79 34.87 -11.38
N ILE A 64 -13.23 34.51 -10.17
CA ILE A 64 -14.61 34.19 -9.81
C ILE A 64 -15.53 35.41 -10.02
N VAL A 65 -16.50 35.29 -10.93
CA VAL A 65 -17.71 36.12 -10.94
C VAL A 65 -18.82 35.30 -10.30
N ILE A 66 -19.30 35.75 -9.14
CA ILE A 66 -20.40 35.12 -8.42
C ILE A 66 -21.68 35.38 -9.21
N VAL A 67 -22.22 34.35 -9.87
CA VAL A 67 -23.59 34.35 -10.38
C VAL A 67 -24.37 33.28 -9.64
N THR A 68 -25.32 33.73 -8.84
CA THR A 68 -26.34 32.92 -8.17
C THR A 68 -27.10 32.10 -9.23
N GLN A 69 -26.96 30.77 -9.22
CA GLN A 69 -27.70 29.90 -10.14
C GLN A 69 -28.67 28.95 -9.43
N ASN A 70 -29.82 28.85 -10.09
CA ASN A 70 -31.11 28.25 -9.79
C ASN A 70 -31.06 26.72 -9.47
N PRO A 71 -31.96 26.15 -8.62
CA PRO A 71 -31.77 24.83 -7.99
C PRO A 71 -31.99 23.56 -8.84
N ASN A 72 -32.29 23.64 -10.14
CA ASN A 72 -32.84 22.49 -10.87
C ASN A 72 -32.02 22.02 -12.08
N GLN A 73 -30.72 21.79 -11.90
CA GLN A 73 -29.94 21.00 -12.85
C GLN A 73 -29.66 19.61 -12.25
N ALA A 74 -30.25 18.58 -12.87
CA ALA A 74 -30.10 17.18 -12.49
C ALA A 74 -28.65 16.73 -12.68
N THR A 75 -27.99 16.38 -11.57
CA THR A 75 -26.62 15.86 -11.53
C THR A 75 -26.58 14.38 -11.89
N LYS A 76 -25.62 13.98 -12.72
CA LYS A 76 -25.40 12.58 -13.12
C LYS A 76 -24.83 11.80 -11.91
N PRO A 77 -25.31 10.59 -11.57
CA PRO A 77 -24.77 9.85 -10.42
C PRO A 77 -23.40 9.21 -10.73
N ILE A 78 -22.48 9.22 -9.75
CA ILE A 78 -21.19 8.53 -9.77
C ILE A 78 -21.37 7.12 -9.18
N ASN A 79 -20.84 6.08 -9.84
CA ASN A 79 -21.00 4.68 -9.41
C ASN A 79 -19.67 4.02 -9.03
N PHE A 80 -19.69 3.22 -7.96
CA PHE A 80 -18.58 2.41 -7.49
C PHE A 80 -18.98 0.95 -7.42
N ASN A 81 -18.20 0.07 -8.06
CA ASN A 81 -18.27 -1.37 -7.85
C ASN A 81 -17.60 -1.71 -6.51
N VAL A 82 -18.34 -2.36 -5.62
CA VAL A 82 -17.89 -2.82 -4.31
C VAL A 82 -18.02 -4.33 -4.28
N THR A 83 -16.91 -5.04 -4.11
CA THR A 83 -16.90 -6.50 -3.98
C THR A 83 -16.31 -6.92 -2.66
N PHE A 84 -16.86 -7.97 -2.04
CA PHE A 84 -16.40 -8.55 -0.76
C PHE A 84 -16.92 -9.98 -0.61
N THR A 85 -16.40 -10.74 0.36
CA THR A 85 -16.78 -12.14 0.61
C THR A 85 -17.40 -12.30 1.99
N LEU A 86 -18.55 -12.96 2.02
CA LEU A 86 -19.27 -13.36 3.22
C LEU A 86 -18.82 -14.76 3.64
N THR A 87 -18.29 -14.89 4.85
CA THR A 87 -17.77 -16.17 5.38
C THR A 87 -18.80 -16.99 6.14
N ASN A 88 -19.93 -16.39 6.50
CA ASN A 88 -21.05 -17.06 7.17
C ASN A 88 -22.29 -17.20 6.26
N LEU A 89 -22.14 -17.01 4.95
CA LEU A 89 -23.16 -17.32 3.95
C LEU A 89 -22.61 -18.37 2.98
N THR A 90 -23.09 -19.60 3.09
CA THR A 90 -22.69 -20.69 2.20
C THR A 90 -23.33 -20.53 0.83
N TYR A 91 -22.51 -20.56 -0.22
CA TYR A 91 -22.95 -20.49 -1.60
C TYR A 91 -23.76 -21.74 -1.98
N LYS A 92 -24.92 -21.54 -2.59
CA LYS A 92 -25.85 -22.57 -3.05
C LYS A 92 -26.51 -22.12 -4.35
N ALA A 93 -27.05 -23.05 -5.14
CA ALA A 93 -27.73 -22.75 -6.40
C ALA A 93 -28.88 -21.76 -6.23
N ASP A 94 -29.56 -21.74 -5.07
CA ASP A 94 -30.62 -20.78 -4.79
C ASP A 94 -30.11 -19.34 -4.79
N LEU A 95 -28.84 -19.08 -4.46
CA LEU A 95 -28.23 -17.74 -4.54
C LEU A 95 -27.89 -17.30 -5.97
N GLU A 96 -28.03 -18.17 -6.97
CA GLU A 96 -28.00 -17.81 -8.40
C GLU A 96 -29.40 -17.47 -8.92
N ASN A 97 -30.43 -18.04 -8.29
CA ASN A 97 -31.82 -17.84 -8.70
C ASN A 97 -32.40 -16.59 -8.03
N VAL A 98 -32.56 -15.51 -8.79
CA VAL A 98 -33.09 -14.22 -8.31
C VAL A 98 -34.51 -14.29 -7.70
N SER A 99 -35.25 -15.36 -7.97
CA SER A 99 -36.60 -15.59 -7.43
C SER A 99 -36.63 -16.51 -6.21
N SER A 100 -35.49 -17.06 -5.77
CA SER A 100 -35.44 -17.91 -4.58
C SER A 100 -35.66 -17.10 -3.30
N PRO A 101 -36.30 -17.69 -2.27
CA PRO A 101 -36.41 -17.07 -0.95
C PRO A 101 -35.03 -16.69 -0.36
N GLU A 102 -34.02 -17.53 -0.60
CA GLU A 102 -32.65 -17.38 -0.12
C GLU A 102 -31.98 -16.16 -0.76
N TYR A 103 -32.08 -16.02 -2.09
CA TYR A 103 -31.56 -14.85 -2.80
C TYR A 103 -32.26 -13.58 -2.35
N ILE A 104 -33.59 -13.58 -2.29
CA ILE A 104 -34.39 -12.40 -1.91
C ILE A 104 -34.03 -11.95 -0.49
N SER A 105 -33.94 -12.89 0.46
CA SER A 105 -33.55 -12.61 1.84
C SER A 105 -32.10 -12.11 1.94
N ALA A 106 -31.15 -12.84 1.34
CA ALA A 106 -29.73 -12.48 1.40
C ALA A 106 -29.45 -11.14 0.73
N SER A 107 -30.00 -10.92 -0.46
CA SER A 107 -29.84 -9.67 -1.22
C SER A 107 -30.40 -8.47 -0.48
N SER A 108 -31.61 -8.58 0.08
CA SER A 108 -32.23 -7.54 0.90
C SER A 108 -31.35 -7.20 2.10
N ASN A 109 -30.89 -8.20 2.85
CA ASN A 109 -30.06 -7.99 4.04
C ASN A 109 -28.70 -7.34 3.70
N VAL A 110 -28.04 -7.78 2.62
CA VAL A 110 -26.77 -7.21 2.16
C VAL A 110 -26.95 -5.76 1.71
N VAL A 111 -27.94 -5.49 0.86
CA VAL A 111 -28.23 -4.13 0.35
C VAL A 111 -28.60 -3.19 1.49
N ASN A 112 -29.44 -3.63 2.43
CA ASN A 112 -29.81 -2.84 3.60
C ASN A 112 -28.60 -2.52 4.47
N SER A 113 -27.68 -3.48 4.65
CA SER A 113 -26.46 -3.26 5.43
C SER A 113 -25.53 -2.26 4.74
N LEU A 114 -25.35 -2.35 3.42
CA LEU A 114 -24.56 -1.39 2.63
C LEU A 114 -25.18 0.02 2.63
N ASN A 115 -26.51 0.11 2.47
CA ASN A 115 -27.23 1.36 2.52
C ASN A 115 -27.15 2.02 3.89
N ASN A 116 -27.23 1.23 4.97
CA ASN A 116 -27.06 1.72 6.33
C ASN A 116 -25.62 2.18 6.59
N LEU A 117 -24.62 1.45 6.10
CA LEU A 117 -23.20 1.78 6.23
C LEU A 117 -22.91 3.17 5.65
N TYR A 118 -23.21 3.40 4.37
CA TYR A 118 -22.91 4.67 3.71
C TYR A 118 -23.93 5.76 4.04
N GLY A 119 -25.17 5.40 4.35
CA GLY A 119 -26.23 6.34 4.74
C GLY A 119 -26.04 6.95 6.13
N LYS A 120 -25.27 6.32 7.01
CA LYS A 120 -24.93 6.86 8.34
C LYS A 120 -23.49 7.37 8.44
N GLY A 121 -22.63 6.98 7.51
CA GLY A 121 -21.21 7.34 7.51
C GLY A 121 -20.91 8.78 7.10
N LYS A 122 -19.62 9.03 6.80
CA LYS A 122 -19.10 10.37 6.45
C LYS A 122 -19.54 10.76 5.03
N LEU A 123 -19.81 9.78 4.16
CA LEU A 123 -20.24 9.98 2.78
C LEU A 123 -21.77 10.14 2.62
N LYS A 124 -22.56 10.10 3.71
CA LYS A 124 -24.04 10.17 3.65
C LYS A 124 -24.63 11.34 2.86
N LYS A 125 -23.92 12.47 2.81
CA LYS A 125 -24.37 13.69 2.09
C LYS A 125 -24.42 13.48 0.58
N THR A 126 -23.44 12.73 0.06
CA THR A 126 -23.33 12.42 -1.37
C THR A 126 -23.92 11.05 -1.69
N PHE A 127 -24.02 10.13 -0.72
CA PHE A 127 -24.58 8.80 -0.92
C PHE A 127 -26.02 8.83 -1.44
N THR A 128 -26.31 7.94 -2.39
CA THR A 128 -27.65 7.75 -2.96
C THR A 128 -28.21 6.37 -2.62
N LYS A 129 -27.58 5.30 -3.09
CA LYS A 129 -28.00 3.91 -2.82
C LYS A 129 -26.93 2.91 -3.27
N CYS A 130 -26.94 1.72 -2.70
CA CYS A 130 -26.28 0.54 -3.24
C CYS A 130 -27.31 -0.44 -3.81
N ASN A 131 -26.94 -1.16 -4.85
CA ASN A 131 -27.73 -2.26 -5.41
C ASN A 131 -26.83 -3.48 -5.53
N LEU A 132 -27.38 -4.66 -5.27
CA LEU A 132 -26.68 -5.92 -5.50
C LEU A 132 -26.60 -6.18 -7.01
N VAL A 133 -25.44 -6.66 -7.48
CA VAL A 133 -25.24 -7.14 -8.85
C VAL A 133 -25.32 -8.66 -8.89
N SER A 134 -24.57 -9.35 -8.04
CA SER A 134 -24.57 -10.81 -8.01
C SER A 134 -24.02 -11.39 -6.70
N PHE A 135 -24.43 -12.62 -6.41
CA PHE A 135 -23.71 -13.54 -5.54
C PHE A 135 -22.94 -14.53 -6.40
N ARG A 136 -21.73 -14.91 -5.97
CA ARG A 136 -20.89 -15.89 -6.65
C ARG A 136 -20.22 -16.81 -5.64
N SER A 137 -19.82 -18.00 -6.08
CA SER A 137 -19.01 -18.91 -5.27
C SER A 137 -17.63 -18.30 -4.96
N ALA A 138 -17.16 -18.50 -3.73
CA ALA A 138 -15.81 -18.21 -3.26
C ALA A 138 -15.22 -19.43 -2.52
N GLU A 139 -13.96 -19.31 -2.08
CA GLU A 139 -13.27 -20.36 -1.33
C GLU A 139 -14.08 -20.85 -0.12
N ASN A 140 -13.92 -22.12 0.24
CA ASN A 140 -14.58 -22.75 1.40
C ASN A 140 -16.11 -22.64 1.36
N THR A 141 -16.72 -22.69 0.17
CA THR A 141 -18.16 -22.52 -0.05
C THR A 141 -18.71 -21.16 0.41
N ASN A 142 -17.84 -20.16 0.62
CA ASN A 142 -18.25 -18.82 0.97
C ASN A 142 -18.93 -18.12 -0.21
N THR A 143 -19.60 -17.00 0.08
CA THR A 143 -20.33 -16.23 -0.95
C THR A 143 -19.64 -14.91 -1.24
N LYS A 144 -19.15 -14.72 -2.47
CA LYS A 144 -18.69 -13.42 -2.96
C LYS A 144 -19.87 -12.56 -3.38
N VAL A 145 -19.82 -11.31 -2.98
CA VAL A 145 -20.82 -10.27 -3.26
C VAL A 145 -20.22 -9.28 -4.24
N GLU A 146 -20.99 -8.92 -5.26
CA GLU A 146 -20.72 -7.78 -6.13
C GLU A 146 -21.89 -6.80 -6.03
N ALA A 147 -21.60 -5.54 -5.73
CA ALA A 147 -22.59 -4.49 -5.56
C ALA A 147 -22.14 -3.19 -6.23
N VAL A 148 -23.10 -2.35 -6.63
CA VAL A 148 -22.82 -1.02 -7.17
C VAL A 148 -23.44 0.04 -6.26
N CYS A 149 -22.61 0.95 -5.76
CA CYS A 149 -23.00 2.06 -4.89
C CYS A 149 -22.89 3.41 -5.62
N SER A 150 -23.98 4.19 -5.57
CA SER A 150 -24.17 5.44 -6.31
C SER A 150 -24.10 6.68 -5.41
N PHE A 151 -23.50 7.77 -5.91
CA PHE A 151 -23.30 9.05 -5.22
C PHE A 151 -23.66 10.26 -6.10
N LYS A 152 -24.00 11.40 -5.49
CA LYS A 152 -24.36 12.68 -6.13
C LYS A 152 -23.12 13.45 -6.56
N ASP A 153 -23.22 14.14 -7.70
CA ASP A 153 -22.10 14.74 -8.45
C ASP A 153 -22.10 16.28 -8.40
N LYS A 154 -22.29 16.91 -7.21
CA LYS A 154 -22.32 18.38 -7.10
C LYS A 154 -21.14 18.95 -6.28
N PRO A 155 -20.53 20.08 -6.71
CA PRO A 155 -19.14 20.45 -6.44
C PRO A 155 -18.99 21.23 -5.13
N THR A 156 -19.46 20.67 -4.02
CA THR A 156 -19.37 21.32 -2.70
C THR A 156 -18.62 20.48 -1.67
N VAL A 157 -18.24 19.25 -2.02
CA VAL A 157 -17.37 18.39 -1.22
C VAL A 157 -16.43 17.71 -2.22
N PRO A 158 -15.10 17.70 -2.00
CA PRO A 158 -14.17 17.06 -2.92
C PRO A 158 -14.57 15.60 -3.16
N ASP A 159 -14.53 15.20 -4.43
CA ASP A 159 -14.65 13.84 -4.97
C ASP A 159 -14.75 12.72 -3.92
N VAL A 160 -15.81 11.90 -4.02
CA VAL A 160 -15.80 10.58 -3.37
C VAL A 160 -14.70 9.76 -4.03
N ASN A 161 -13.49 9.79 -3.49
CA ASN A 161 -12.37 8.98 -3.96
C ASN A 161 -12.65 7.50 -3.62
N LYS A 162 -12.34 6.56 -4.53
CA LYS A 162 -12.36 5.09 -4.28
C LYS A 162 -11.69 4.70 -2.95
N VAL A 163 -10.66 5.45 -2.54
CA VAL A 163 -9.96 5.31 -1.25
C VAL A 163 -10.84 5.74 -0.06
N ALA A 164 -11.55 6.86 -0.17
CA ALA A 164 -12.44 7.35 0.88
C ALA A 164 -13.60 6.38 1.09
N LEU A 165 -14.17 5.85 0.00
CA LEU A 165 -15.23 4.86 0.04
C LEU A 165 -14.78 3.53 0.67
N TYR A 166 -13.55 3.09 0.35
CA TYR A 166 -12.93 1.92 0.99
C TYR A 166 -12.75 2.14 2.49
N ASN A 167 -12.15 3.26 2.89
CA ASN A 167 -11.89 3.56 4.31
C ASN A 167 -13.19 3.67 5.09
N GLU A 168 -14.25 4.27 4.52
CA GLU A 168 -15.56 4.31 5.16
C GLU A 168 -16.14 2.92 5.37
N TYR A 169 -16.04 2.03 4.37
CA TYR A 169 -16.45 0.64 4.52
C TYR A 169 -15.68 -0.03 5.66
N ARG A 170 -14.34 0.04 5.62
CA ARG A 170 -13.46 -0.57 6.62
C ARG A 170 -13.79 -0.10 8.04
N ASP A 171 -13.90 1.21 8.24
CA ASP A 171 -14.12 1.81 9.55
C ASP A 171 -15.51 1.44 10.12
N ASN A 172 -16.52 1.27 9.27
CA ASN A 172 -17.89 0.93 9.68
C ASN A 172 -18.19 -0.59 9.67
N THR A 173 -17.18 -1.43 9.42
CA THR A 173 -17.31 -2.90 9.39
C THR A 173 -16.33 -3.60 10.34
N ASN A 174 -15.91 -2.90 11.40
CA ASN A 174 -14.91 -3.39 12.35
C ASN A 174 -13.66 -3.91 11.65
N GLN A 175 -13.07 -3.09 10.77
CA GLN A 175 -11.92 -3.48 9.93
C GLN A 175 -12.25 -4.63 8.96
N ILE A 176 -13.43 -4.59 8.32
CA ILE A 176 -13.85 -5.56 7.29
C ILE A 176 -14.05 -6.95 7.88
N THR A 177 -14.51 -7.05 9.12
CA THR A 177 -14.81 -8.34 9.77
C THR A 177 -16.29 -8.60 9.89
N ALA A 178 -17.15 -7.56 9.90
CA ALA A 178 -18.59 -7.72 10.02
C ALA A 178 -19.38 -6.65 9.25
N LEU A 179 -20.43 -7.07 8.55
CA LEU A 179 -21.42 -6.20 7.90
C LEU A 179 -22.83 -6.65 8.30
N GLY A 180 -23.43 -5.96 9.27
CA GLY A 180 -24.70 -6.38 9.84
C GLY A 180 -24.56 -7.75 10.54
N SER A 181 -25.38 -8.73 10.14
CA SER A 181 -25.30 -10.12 10.62
C SER A 181 -24.27 -10.97 9.88
N TYR A 182 -23.61 -10.43 8.85
CA TYR A 182 -22.65 -11.19 8.06
C TYR A 182 -21.22 -11.01 8.56
N SER A 183 -20.50 -12.12 8.63
CA SER A 183 -19.05 -12.16 8.82
C SER A 183 -18.37 -11.99 7.46
N LEU A 184 -17.32 -11.17 7.45
CA LEU A 184 -16.58 -10.82 6.24
C LEU A 184 -15.19 -11.44 6.24
N ASN A 185 -14.69 -11.77 5.05
CA ASN A 185 -13.25 -11.94 4.85
C ASN A 185 -12.60 -10.55 4.78
N SER A 186 -11.74 -10.23 5.75
CA SER A 186 -11.07 -8.93 5.89
C SER A 186 -10.23 -8.51 4.68
N ASN A 187 -9.83 -9.47 3.85
CA ASN A 187 -8.93 -9.25 2.71
C ASN A 187 -9.70 -9.22 1.39
N SER A 188 -11.02 -9.36 1.43
CA SER A 188 -11.83 -9.57 0.23
C SER A 188 -12.48 -8.31 -0.33
N LEU A 189 -12.38 -7.18 0.37
CA LEU A 189 -13.01 -5.92 -0.04
C LEU A 189 -12.25 -5.27 -1.20
N TYR A 190 -12.93 -4.94 -2.30
CA TYR A 190 -12.40 -4.09 -3.37
C TYR A 190 -13.41 -3.03 -3.76
N VAL A 191 -12.93 -1.81 -3.99
CA VAL A 191 -13.74 -0.67 -4.46
C VAL A 191 -13.21 -0.19 -5.81
N ASN A 192 -13.92 -0.44 -6.91
CA ASN A 192 -13.45 -0.20 -8.28
C ASN A 192 -12.02 -0.77 -8.50
N GLY A 193 -11.75 -1.95 -7.94
CA GLY A 193 -10.44 -2.59 -7.98
C GLY A 193 -9.39 -2.08 -6.96
N TYR A 194 -9.72 -1.07 -6.16
CA TYR A 194 -8.85 -0.60 -5.07
C TYR A 194 -8.98 -1.48 -3.82
N HIS A 195 -7.83 -1.93 -3.31
CA HIS A 195 -7.64 -2.60 -2.01
C HIS A 195 -6.30 -2.11 -1.43
N PRO A 196 -6.26 -1.51 -0.23
CA PRO A 196 -5.04 -1.02 0.38
C PRO A 196 -4.07 -2.16 0.61
N LEU A 197 -2.79 -1.87 0.44
CA LEU A 197 -1.71 -2.79 0.78
C LEU A 197 -1.89 -3.23 2.24
N GLN A 198 -2.16 -4.52 2.46
CA GLN A 198 -1.90 -5.07 3.77
C GLN A 198 -0.39 -5.03 3.96
N THR A 199 0.07 -4.08 4.78
CA THR A 199 1.32 -4.27 5.49
C THR A 199 1.05 -5.45 6.42
N THR A 200 1.34 -6.67 5.97
CA THR A 200 1.44 -7.81 6.87
C THR A 200 2.51 -7.41 7.89
N ARG A 201 2.08 -6.90 9.05
CA ARG A 201 2.92 -6.90 10.22
C ARG A 201 3.17 -8.38 10.44
N ALA A 202 4.39 -8.81 10.13
CA ALA A 202 4.87 -10.13 10.47
C ALA A 202 4.46 -10.41 11.92
N PRO A 203 4.05 -11.65 12.25
CA PRO A 203 3.84 -12.02 13.64
C PRO A 203 5.09 -11.61 14.43
N THR A 204 4.85 -10.82 15.48
CA THR A 204 5.88 -10.30 16.38
C THR A 204 6.59 -11.49 17.02
N THR A 205 7.60 -12.00 16.34
CA THR A 205 8.54 -12.96 16.87
C THR A 205 9.87 -12.24 16.84
N THR A 206 10.37 -11.99 18.04
CA THR A 206 11.64 -11.35 18.34
C THR A 206 12.77 -12.19 17.76
N THR A 207 13.03 -12.04 16.47
CA THR A 207 14.21 -12.56 15.78
C THR A 207 14.60 -11.54 14.74
N VAL A 208 15.87 -11.14 14.79
CA VAL A 208 16.56 -10.20 13.89
C VAL A 208 16.01 -10.29 12.45
N PRO A 209 15.65 -9.17 11.79
CA PRO A 209 15.16 -9.21 10.43
C PRO A 209 16.19 -9.89 9.51
N PRO A 210 15.76 -10.76 8.58
CA PRO A 210 16.68 -11.36 7.62
C PRO A 210 17.28 -10.22 6.79
N VAL A 211 18.59 -10.04 6.89
CA VAL A 211 19.35 -9.19 5.97
C VAL A 211 19.25 -9.84 4.60
N ILE A 212 18.39 -9.29 3.73
CA ILE A 212 18.31 -9.73 2.33
C ILE A 212 19.67 -9.41 1.68
N PRO A 213 20.39 -10.39 1.10
CA PRO A 213 21.69 -10.17 0.50
C PRO A 213 21.61 -9.12 -0.62
N GLY A 214 22.35 -8.03 -0.49
CA GLY A 214 22.49 -7.00 -1.53
C GLY A 214 21.83 -5.64 -1.22
N ILE A 215 20.94 -5.56 -0.21
CA ILE A 215 20.30 -4.31 0.23
C ILE A 215 21.10 -3.68 1.38
N GLN A 216 21.31 -2.37 1.35
CA GLN A 216 22.08 -1.60 2.33
C GLN A 216 21.26 -0.45 2.91
N ASP A 217 21.67 0.00 4.11
CA ASP A 217 21.10 1.18 4.76
C ASP A 217 21.28 2.43 3.90
N GLY A 218 20.20 3.19 3.73
CA GLY A 218 20.13 4.38 2.88
C GLY A 218 19.81 4.11 1.42
N ASP A 219 19.58 2.86 0.99
CA ASP A 219 19.19 2.58 -0.40
C ASP A 219 17.84 3.19 -0.76
N LEU A 220 17.76 3.74 -1.98
CA LEU A 220 16.52 4.25 -2.55
C LEU A 220 15.62 3.07 -2.89
N THR A 221 14.34 3.16 -2.49
CA THR A 221 13.35 2.13 -2.74
C THR A 221 12.25 2.68 -3.62
N PHE A 222 11.94 1.98 -4.71
CA PHE A 222 10.80 2.28 -5.56
C PHE A 222 9.85 1.08 -5.58
N GLU A 223 8.58 1.32 -5.28
CA GLU A 223 7.54 0.34 -5.51
C GLU A 223 7.13 0.38 -6.97
N VAL A 224 7.26 -0.76 -7.64
CA VAL A 224 6.91 -0.94 -9.04
C VAL A 224 5.73 -1.91 -9.09
N LEU A 225 4.63 -1.45 -9.69
CA LEU A 225 3.42 -2.24 -9.87
C LEU A 225 3.13 -2.37 -11.36
N PHE A 226 2.81 -3.57 -11.84
CA PHE A 226 2.38 -3.80 -13.21
C PHE A 226 1.50 -5.04 -13.30
N THR A 227 0.73 -5.18 -14.38
CA THR A 227 -0.21 -6.30 -14.55
C THR A 227 0.19 -7.20 -15.69
N VAL A 228 0.31 -8.51 -15.45
CA VAL A 228 0.58 -9.55 -16.44
C VAL A 228 -0.73 -10.17 -16.93
N ILE A 229 -1.05 -10.06 -18.22
CA ILE A 229 -2.34 -10.47 -18.80
C ILE A 229 -2.37 -11.87 -19.41
N ASN A 230 -1.22 -12.41 -19.79
CA ASN A 230 -1.12 -13.74 -20.43
C ASN A 230 -0.90 -14.90 -19.45
N ARG A 231 -1.10 -14.65 -18.15
CA ARG A 231 -1.08 -15.66 -17.09
C ARG A 231 -2.36 -15.54 -16.27
N ASN A 232 -2.98 -16.68 -15.99
CA ASN A 232 -4.12 -16.73 -15.08
C ASN A 232 -3.60 -16.76 -13.65
N TYR A 233 -4.25 -15.97 -12.80
CA TYR A 233 -4.04 -16.06 -11.38
C TYR A 233 -4.53 -17.41 -10.84
N THR A 234 -3.78 -17.98 -9.89
CA THR A 234 -4.15 -19.20 -9.15
C THR A 234 -4.03 -18.93 -7.66
N GLU A 235 -4.88 -19.53 -6.82
CA GLU A 235 -4.84 -19.33 -5.37
C GLU A 235 -3.49 -19.71 -4.72
N ALA A 236 -2.69 -20.58 -5.36
CA ALA A 236 -1.31 -20.85 -4.95
C ALA A 236 -0.45 -19.57 -4.87
N LEU A 237 -0.76 -18.55 -5.68
CA LEU A 237 -0.07 -17.24 -5.67
C LEU A 237 -0.43 -16.36 -4.47
N ASN A 238 -1.39 -16.77 -3.61
CA ASN A 238 -1.58 -16.13 -2.30
C ASN A 238 -0.54 -16.57 -1.27
N ASN A 239 0.10 -17.72 -1.48
CA ASN A 239 1.06 -18.29 -0.53
C ASN A 239 2.49 -18.06 -1.04
N PRO A 240 3.31 -17.21 -0.38
CA PRO A 240 4.71 -17.00 -0.75
C PRO A 240 5.57 -18.28 -0.73
N ASP A 241 5.16 -19.28 0.05
CA ASP A 241 5.85 -20.57 0.16
C ASP A 241 5.44 -21.57 -0.92
N SER A 242 4.47 -21.24 -1.78
CA SER A 242 4.05 -22.15 -2.85
C SER A 242 5.11 -22.22 -3.96
N PRO A 243 5.29 -23.40 -4.60
CA PRO A 243 6.17 -23.53 -5.76
C PRO A 243 5.80 -22.57 -6.90
N GLU A 244 4.50 -22.31 -7.11
CA GLU A 244 3.99 -21.44 -8.16
C GLU A 244 4.34 -19.97 -7.89
N TYR A 245 4.18 -19.51 -6.64
CA TYR A 245 4.57 -18.15 -6.25
C TYR A 245 6.07 -17.97 -6.40
N GLN A 246 6.87 -18.90 -5.87
CA GLN A 246 8.33 -18.82 -5.93
C GLN A 246 8.84 -18.86 -7.37
N ALA A 247 8.29 -19.73 -8.21
CA ALA A 247 8.67 -19.81 -9.63
C ALA A 247 8.34 -18.51 -10.38
N LEU A 248 7.16 -17.93 -10.17
CA LEU A 248 6.77 -16.69 -10.82
C LEU A 248 7.56 -15.49 -10.29
N SER A 249 7.70 -15.39 -8.97
CA SER A 249 8.50 -14.37 -8.28
C SER A 249 9.95 -14.38 -8.79
N ASN A 250 10.60 -15.55 -8.80
CA ASN A 250 11.98 -15.69 -9.27
C ASN A 250 12.14 -15.31 -10.74
N ASN A 251 11.19 -15.70 -11.60
CA ASN A 251 11.22 -15.34 -13.02
C ASN A 251 11.08 -13.84 -13.24
N VAL A 252 10.13 -13.21 -12.57
CA VAL A 252 9.91 -11.76 -12.66
C VAL A 252 11.12 -11.01 -12.11
N THR A 253 11.61 -11.37 -10.93
CA THR A 253 12.82 -10.79 -10.32
C THR A 253 14.00 -10.86 -11.29
N ARG A 254 14.26 -12.04 -11.89
CA ARG A 254 15.35 -12.24 -12.87
C ARG A 254 15.20 -11.39 -14.14
N MET A 255 13.98 -11.18 -14.62
CA MET A 255 13.72 -10.33 -15.79
C MET A 255 13.92 -8.85 -15.45
N LEU A 256 13.44 -8.39 -14.30
CA LEU A 256 13.67 -7.03 -13.83
C LEU A 256 15.16 -6.77 -13.60
N SER A 257 15.89 -7.73 -13.03
CA SER A 257 17.34 -7.60 -12.86
C SER A 257 18.06 -7.40 -14.18
N ARG A 258 17.76 -8.20 -15.20
CA ARG A 258 18.38 -8.02 -16.52
C ARG A 258 17.97 -6.70 -17.17
N LEU A 259 16.71 -6.30 -17.03
CA LEU A 259 16.21 -5.03 -17.55
C LEU A 259 17.00 -3.85 -16.97
N TYR A 260 17.16 -3.75 -15.65
CA TYR A 260 17.88 -2.64 -15.04
C TYR A 260 19.40 -2.74 -15.18
N GLN A 261 19.98 -3.94 -15.17
CA GLN A 261 21.42 -4.15 -15.38
C GLN A 261 21.86 -3.81 -16.82
N ASN A 262 20.96 -3.87 -17.80
CA ASN A 262 21.23 -3.49 -19.18
C ASN A 262 20.81 -2.05 -19.50
N SER A 263 20.63 -1.22 -18.47
CA SER A 263 20.16 0.17 -18.60
C SER A 263 21.20 1.19 -18.11
N SER A 264 20.86 2.48 -18.20
CA SER A 264 21.65 3.55 -17.57
C SER A 264 21.65 3.48 -16.05
N LEU A 265 20.74 2.74 -15.43
CA LEU A 265 20.68 2.52 -13.97
C LEU A 265 21.51 1.33 -13.50
N LYS A 266 22.28 0.67 -14.37
CA LYS A 266 23.03 -0.55 -14.02
C LYS A 266 23.96 -0.40 -12.81
N ASP A 267 24.60 0.76 -12.67
CA ASP A 267 25.62 1.00 -11.65
C ASP A 267 24.98 1.28 -10.28
N SER A 268 23.75 1.84 -10.28
CA SER A 268 22.96 2.07 -9.08
C SER A 268 22.04 0.90 -8.73
N TYR A 269 21.67 0.05 -9.69
CA TYR A 269 20.74 -1.06 -9.46
C TYR A 269 21.30 -2.11 -8.50
N ARG A 270 20.48 -2.54 -7.54
CA ARG A 270 20.80 -3.65 -6.63
C ARG A 270 19.95 -4.88 -6.93
N ILE A 271 18.66 -4.79 -6.63
CA ILE A 271 17.72 -5.90 -6.78
C ILE A 271 16.29 -5.37 -6.87
N CYS A 272 15.41 -6.13 -7.52
CA CYS A 272 13.97 -5.98 -7.38
C CYS A 272 13.44 -7.23 -6.69
N GLU A 273 12.67 -7.06 -5.61
CA GLU A 273 12.05 -8.15 -4.89
C GLU A 273 10.54 -8.10 -5.13
N VAL A 274 9.97 -9.20 -5.62
CA VAL A 274 8.51 -9.34 -5.71
C VAL A 274 7.94 -9.45 -4.30
N THR A 275 7.13 -8.46 -3.93
CA THR A 275 6.47 -8.36 -2.63
C THR A 275 5.03 -8.88 -2.67
N GLY A 276 4.46 -9.09 -3.86
CA GLY A 276 3.13 -9.66 -4.01
C GLY A 276 2.71 -9.97 -5.44
N LEU A 277 1.84 -10.96 -5.57
CA LEU A 277 1.17 -11.38 -6.82
C LEU A 277 -0.34 -11.43 -6.54
N ARG A 278 -1.17 -10.62 -7.24
CA ARG A 278 -2.59 -10.44 -6.88
C ARG A 278 -3.58 -10.89 -7.97
N LEU A 279 -4.82 -11.12 -7.51
CA LEU A 279 -6.00 -11.55 -8.27
C LEU A 279 -6.34 -10.65 -9.47
N GLY A 280 -6.65 -11.30 -10.59
CA GLY A 280 -6.91 -10.70 -11.91
C GLY A 280 -6.01 -11.32 -12.99
N SER A 281 -5.76 -10.58 -14.07
CA SER A 281 -4.43 -10.63 -14.69
C SER A 281 -3.40 -10.38 -13.58
N ILE A 282 -2.35 -11.18 -13.46
CA ILE A 282 -1.48 -11.21 -12.28
C ILE A 282 -0.88 -9.81 -12.04
N VAL A 283 -1.35 -9.10 -11.01
CA VAL A 283 -0.76 -7.82 -10.62
C VAL A 283 0.48 -8.11 -9.80
N VAL A 284 1.64 -7.80 -10.38
CA VAL A 284 2.93 -7.90 -9.73
C VAL A 284 3.18 -6.62 -8.96
N SER A 285 3.55 -6.75 -7.69
CA SER A 285 4.11 -5.69 -6.87
C SER A 285 5.53 -6.09 -6.51
N CYS A 286 6.49 -5.20 -6.74
CA CYS A 286 7.87 -5.38 -6.35
C CYS A 286 8.48 -4.11 -5.78
N ASN A 287 9.44 -4.27 -4.88
CA ASN A 287 10.30 -3.18 -4.43
C ASN A 287 11.64 -3.29 -5.17
N CYS A 288 12.03 -2.24 -5.89
CA CYS A 288 13.32 -2.14 -6.54
C CYS A 288 14.23 -1.20 -5.76
N TYR A 289 15.46 -1.65 -5.50
CA TYR A 289 16.44 -0.99 -4.65
C TYR A 289 17.60 -0.46 -5.48
N PHE A 290 18.00 0.78 -5.20
CA PHE A 290 19.09 1.45 -5.89
C PHE A 290 20.06 2.11 -4.90
N ASN A 291 21.35 1.93 -5.15
CA ASN A 291 22.44 2.59 -4.43
C ASN A 291 22.47 4.09 -4.79
N PRO A 292 22.15 5.00 -3.86
CA PRO A 292 22.19 6.44 -4.12
C PRO A 292 23.61 6.98 -4.33
N LYS A 293 24.66 6.21 -3.98
CA LYS A 293 26.06 6.64 -4.05
C LYS A 293 26.76 6.23 -5.35
N ALA A 294 26.10 5.44 -6.20
CA ALA A 294 26.70 4.92 -7.41
C ALA A 294 26.79 5.95 -8.54
N ASN A 295 25.82 6.87 -8.61
CA ASN A 295 25.73 7.89 -9.64
C ASN A 295 25.84 9.29 -9.04
N LEU A 296 26.29 10.27 -9.85
CA LEU A 296 26.35 11.69 -9.46
C LEU A 296 24.96 12.30 -9.25
N GLU A 297 23.95 11.80 -9.98
CA GLU A 297 22.55 12.23 -9.85
C GLU A 297 21.71 11.16 -9.15
N PRO A 298 20.76 11.57 -8.29
CA PRO A 298 19.87 10.63 -7.60
C PRO A 298 18.90 9.98 -8.60
N VAL A 299 18.67 8.68 -8.43
CA VAL A 299 17.65 7.95 -9.21
C VAL A 299 16.27 8.48 -8.83
N LEU A 300 15.45 8.84 -9.82
CA LEU A 300 14.07 9.30 -9.62
C LEU A 300 13.06 8.27 -10.17
N SER A 301 11.81 8.35 -9.71
CA SER A 301 10.74 7.44 -10.16
C SER A 301 10.55 7.47 -11.68
N LYS A 302 10.73 8.63 -12.32
CA LYS A 302 10.65 8.80 -13.78
C LYS A 302 11.75 8.02 -14.52
N ASP A 303 12.93 7.86 -13.92
CA ASP A 303 14.05 7.18 -14.55
C ASP A 303 13.81 5.66 -14.50
N VAL A 304 13.35 5.17 -13.34
CA VAL A 304 12.93 3.78 -13.15
C VAL A 304 11.78 3.42 -14.11
N GLN A 305 10.79 4.30 -14.22
CA GLN A 305 9.66 4.14 -15.15
C GLN A 305 10.13 4.13 -16.61
N SER A 306 10.95 5.10 -17.02
CA SER A 306 11.44 5.19 -18.39
C SER A 306 12.26 3.96 -18.80
N ILE A 307 13.11 3.45 -17.90
CA ILE A 307 13.88 2.24 -18.16
C ILE A 307 12.97 1.01 -18.27
N PHE A 308 11.95 0.91 -17.41
CA PHE A 308 10.95 -0.15 -17.52
C PHE A 308 10.20 -0.08 -18.85
N ASP A 309 9.76 1.12 -19.25
CA ASP A 309 9.01 1.35 -20.50
C ASP A 309 9.85 0.96 -21.72
N VAL A 310 11.11 1.42 -21.78
CA VAL A 310 12.03 1.08 -22.88
C VAL A 310 12.33 -0.43 -22.91
N GLY A 311 12.60 -1.02 -21.74
CA GLY A 311 12.94 -2.44 -21.62
C GLY A 311 11.76 -3.39 -21.88
N THR A 312 10.52 -2.87 -21.94
CA THR A 312 9.30 -3.67 -22.14
C THR A 312 8.53 -3.30 -23.41
N ASN A 313 9.18 -2.58 -24.35
CA ASN A 313 8.55 -2.09 -25.58
C ASN A 313 7.27 -1.29 -25.31
N GLY A 314 7.33 -0.34 -24.37
CA GLY A 314 6.20 0.51 -23.99
C GLY A 314 5.20 -0.19 -23.06
N THR A 315 5.66 -1.00 -22.12
CA THR A 315 4.80 -1.79 -21.20
C THR A 315 3.91 -2.82 -21.89
N GLU A 316 4.38 -3.38 -23.00
CA GLU A 316 3.65 -4.43 -23.73
C GLU A 316 4.14 -5.82 -23.35
N LEU A 317 5.46 -6.00 -23.24
CA LEU A 317 6.05 -7.33 -23.15
C LEU A 317 7.31 -7.32 -22.29
N LEU A 318 7.24 -8.00 -21.15
CA LEU A 318 8.43 -8.27 -20.34
C LEU A 318 9.14 -9.49 -20.92
N GLU A 319 10.27 -9.23 -21.59
CA GLU A 319 11.19 -10.23 -22.11
C GLU A 319 10.56 -11.32 -22.98
N GLY A 320 9.63 -10.95 -23.85
CA GLY A 320 8.97 -11.92 -24.75
C GLY A 320 8.00 -12.88 -24.06
N THR A 321 7.97 -12.92 -22.73
CA THR A 321 7.35 -14.00 -21.95
C THR A 321 6.06 -13.56 -21.28
N TYR A 322 6.05 -12.38 -20.66
CA TYR A 322 4.88 -11.88 -19.94
C TYR A 322 4.31 -10.66 -20.66
N GLN A 323 3.10 -10.81 -21.18
CA GLN A 323 2.35 -9.70 -21.76
C GLN A 323 1.84 -8.83 -20.62
N LEU A 324 2.09 -7.54 -20.73
CA LEU A 324 1.72 -6.56 -19.74
C LEU A 324 0.43 -5.84 -20.16
N ARG A 325 -0.39 -5.44 -19.20
CA ARG A 325 -1.57 -4.61 -19.48
C ARG A 325 -1.09 -3.19 -19.80
N PRO A 326 -1.51 -2.59 -20.92
CA PRO A 326 -1.16 -1.20 -21.23
C PRO A 326 -1.55 -0.26 -20.10
N ASN A 327 -0.68 0.70 -19.78
CA ASN A 327 -0.86 1.70 -18.72
C ASN A 327 -1.08 1.10 -17.31
N SER A 328 -0.63 -0.13 -17.07
CA SER A 328 -0.69 -0.74 -15.73
C SER A 328 0.55 -0.50 -14.88
N LEU A 329 1.62 0.04 -15.47
CA LEU A 329 2.85 0.38 -14.76
C LEU A 329 2.62 1.58 -13.85
N VAL A 330 2.96 1.42 -12.58
CA VAL A 330 3.00 2.48 -11.57
C VAL A 330 4.32 2.37 -10.84
N VAL A 331 5.04 3.49 -10.72
CA VAL A 331 6.31 3.56 -9.99
C VAL A 331 6.21 4.66 -8.93
N GLU A 332 6.23 4.26 -7.66
CA GLU A 332 6.12 5.19 -6.53
C GLU A 332 7.38 5.11 -5.64
N PRO A 333 7.94 6.25 -5.21
CA PRO A 333 9.07 6.25 -4.29
C PRO A 333 8.61 5.85 -2.89
N LYS A 334 9.37 4.97 -2.24
CA LYS A 334 9.21 4.60 -0.83
C LYS A 334 10.30 5.24 0.03
N PRO A 335 10.09 5.35 1.36
CA PRO A 335 11.15 5.76 2.26
C PRO A 335 12.41 4.93 2.04
N PRO A 336 13.62 5.54 2.10
CA PRO A 336 14.86 4.81 1.93
C PRO A 336 15.00 3.73 3.01
N VAL A 337 15.76 2.68 2.69
CA VAL A 337 15.97 1.56 3.62
C VAL A 337 16.60 2.09 4.90
N SER A 338 15.88 1.92 6.01
CA SER A 338 16.38 2.20 7.35
C SER A 338 16.52 0.87 8.06
N SER A 339 17.75 0.36 8.12
CA SER A 339 18.05 -0.76 9.01
C SER A 339 17.99 -0.19 10.41
N GLY A 340 16.83 -0.32 11.06
CA GLY A 340 16.55 0.22 12.37
C GLY A 340 17.77 0.06 13.27
N LYS A 341 18.50 1.16 13.48
CA LYS A 341 19.45 1.21 14.57
C LYS A 341 18.59 1.00 15.79
N THR A 342 18.71 -0.16 16.41
CA THR A 342 18.20 -0.41 17.75
C THR A 342 18.95 0.55 18.65
N GLU A 343 18.46 1.79 18.71
CA GLU A 343 18.79 2.69 19.80
C GLU A 343 18.28 1.96 21.04
N ILE A 344 19.23 1.47 21.84
CA ILE A 344 18.93 0.84 23.12
C ILE A 344 18.09 1.86 23.86
N PRO A 345 16.82 1.54 24.20
CA PRO A 345 15.92 2.54 24.73
C PRO A 345 16.51 3.05 26.04
N TYR A 346 16.42 4.36 26.27
CA TYR A 346 17.09 5.04 27.40
C TYR A 346 16.87 4.34 28.76
N TRP A 347 15.70 3.73 28.97
CA TRP A 347 15.41 2.95 30.17
C TRP A 347 16.35 1.75 30.36
N ALA A 348 16.77 1.07 29.30
CA ALA A 348 17.68 -0.07 29.38
C ALA A 348 19.11 0.37 29.76
N ILE A 349 19.55 1.55 29.30
CA ILE A 349 20.82 2.16 29.73
C ILE A 349 20.75 2.50 31.22
N ILE A 350 19.64 3.07 31.69
CA ILE A 350 19.43 3.39 33.11
C ILE A 350 19.49 2.11 33.96
N LEU A 351 18.87 1.01 33.53
CA LEU A 351 18.92 -0.26 34.26
C LEU A 351 20.33 -0.84 34.34
N ILE A 352 21.12 -0.76 33.26
CA ILE A 352 22.51 -1.23 33.25
C ILE A 352 23.36 -0.40 34.24
N VAL A 353 23.23 0.93 34.20
CA VAL A 353 23.94 1.83 35.13
C VAL A 353 23.54 1.56 36.57
N LEU A 354 22.24 1.37 36.84
CA LEU A 354 21.73 1.05 38.17
C LEU A 354 22.28 -0.29 38.69
N ALA A 355 22.33 -1.33 37.84
CA ALA A 355 22.88 -2.63 38.21
C ALA A 355 24.37 -2.53 38.57
N ILE A 356 25.16 -1.75 37.80
CA ILE A 356 26.58 -1.52 38.10
C ILE A 356 26.75 -0.77 39.43
N LEU A 357 25.94 0.26 39.69
CA LEU A 357 25.98 1.00 40.95
C LEU A 357 25.65 0.11 42.16
N ILE A 358 24.63 -0.75 42.04
CA ILE A 358 24.26 -1.70 43.10
C ILE A 358 25.40 -2.70 43.34
N ALA A 359 26.02 -3.22 42.28
CA ALA A 359 27.15 -4.15 42.41
C ALA A 359 28.35 -3.50 43.13
N LEU A 360 28.69 -2.26 42.78
CA LEU A 360 29.75 -1.50 43.44
C LEU A 360 29.43 -1.23 44.92
N PHE A 361 28.18 -0.90 45.23
CA PHE A 361 27.74 -0.68 46.60
C PHE A 361 27.82 -1.96 47.45
N LEU A 362 27.39 -3.11 46.89
CA LEU A 362 27.51 -4.41 47.56
C LEU A 362 28.97 -4.80 47.78
N LEU A 363 29.84 -4.56 46.80
CA LEU A 363 31.27 -4.83 46.91
C LEU A 363 31.91 -3.96 48.01
N PHE A 364 31.52 -2.69 48.09
CA PHE A 364 31.96 -1.79 49.16
C PHE A 364 31.51 -2.27 50.55
N LEU A 365 30.25 -2.71 50.69
CA LEU A 365 29.75 -3.28 51.95
C LEU A 365 30.51 -4.55 52.35
N ILE A 366 30.83 -5.43 51.40
CA ILE A 366 31.64 -6.62 51.65
C ILE A 366 33.04 -6.23 52.15
N ILE A 367 33.68 -5.23 51.54
CA ILE A 367 34.98 -4.72 52.00
C ILE A 367 34.88 -4.17 53.43
N LEU A 368 33.84 -3.39 53.76
CA LEU A 368 33.63 -2.89 55.11
C LEU A 368 33.42 -4.02 56.12
N LEU A 369 32.65 -5.05 55.77
CA LEU A 369 32.46 -6.23 56.60
C LEU A 369 33.77 -6.98 56.82
N LEU A 370 34.59 -7.15 55.78
CA LEU A 370 35.92 -7.76 55.91
C LEU A 370 36.82 -6.94 56.84
N ILE A 371 36.85 -5.61 56.71
CA ILE A 371 37.60 -4.72 57.62
C ILE A 371 37.08 -4.85 59.06
N PHE A 372 35.76 -4.89 59.25
CA PHE A 372 35.15 -5.05 60.57
C PHE A 372 35.46 -6.43 61.19
N CYS A 373 35.40 -7.51 60.39
CA CYS A 373 35.78 -8.85 60.81
C CYS A 373 37.27 -8.94 61.16
N LEU A 374 38.15 -8.33 60.36
CA LEU A 374 39.58 -8.25 60.63
C LEU A 374 39.87 -7.42 61.90
N LYS A 375 39.15 -6.32 62.12
CA LYS A 375 39.24 -5.51 63.34
C LYS A 375 38.75 -6.29 64.56
N LYS A 376 37.63 -7.01 64.45
CA LYS A 376 37.09 -7.88 65.51
C LYS A 376 38.07 -9.01 65.87
N ASN A 377 38.75 -9.59 64.89
CA ASN A 377 39.76 -10.63 65.13
C ASN A 377 41.02 -10.07 65.83
N LYS A 378 41.38 -8.80 65.59
CA LYS A 378 42.46 -8.10 66.32
C LYS A 378 42.08 -7.64 67.73
N SER A 379 40.80 -7.43 68.03
CA SER A 379 40.32 -7.01 69.36
C SER A 379 40.10 -8.17 70.35
N GLY A 380 40.37 -9.42 69.96
CA GLY A 380 40.24 -10.61 70.81
C GLY A 380 41.49 -11.01 71.60
N SER A 381 42.59 -10.25 71.54
CA SER A 381 43.85 -10.64 72.17
C SER A 381 44.59 -9.46 72.83
N TYR A 382 43.97 -8.86 73.86
CA TYR A 382 44.68 -8.08 74.88
C TYR A 382 44.14 -8.47 76.25
N ASN A 383 44.75 -9.49 76.84
CA ASN A 383 44.74 -9.72 78.28
C ASN A 383 46.18 -9.56 78.78
N ILE A 384 46.31 -9.13 80.05
CA ILE A 384 47.53 -8.99 80.85
C ILE A 384 48.16 -7.59 80.64
N MET A 385 48.27 -6.70 81.63
CA MET A 385 48.73 -6.90 82.99
C MET A 385 48.26 -5.74 83.89
N GLN A 386 47.90 -6.07 85.12
CA GLN A 386 47.43 -5.17 86.15
C GLN A 386 48.62 -4.71 87.03
N ASP A 387 48.61 -3.40 87.33
CA ASP A 387 49.23 -2.71 88.47
C ASP A 387 50.76 -2.56 88.57
N PRO A 388 51.32 -1.65 89.43
CA PRO A 388 50.68 -0.55 90.19
C PRO A 388 51.52 0.78 90.22
N LEU A 389 50.97 1.78 90.92
CA LEU A 389 51.66 2.91 91.56
C LEU A 389 52.18 4.07 90.69
N GLY A 390 51.79 5.29 91.07
CA GLY A 390 52.66 6.45 90.86
C GLY A 390 51.96 7.74 90.46
N THR A 391 51.34 8.39 91.44
CA THR A 391 51.50 9.84 91.71
C THR A 391 51.27 10.87 90.59
N TYR A 392 50.19 11.63 90.81
CA TYR A 392 49.91 13.01 90.39
C TYR A 392 51.12 13.92 90.15
N PHE A 393 51.04 14.79 89.13
CA PHE A 393 51.35 16.22 89.27
C PHE A 393 50.49 17.06 88.31
N ALA A 394 49.81 18.05 88.88
CA ALA A 394 49.15 19.13 88.17
C ALA A 394 50.15 20.26 87.93
N HIS A 395 50.08 20.94 86.78
CA HIS A 395 50.28 22.39 86.79
C HIS A 395 49.64 23.13 85.61
N LYS A 396 48.76 24.06 85.99
CA LYS A 396 48.30 25.27 85.28
C LYS A 396 49.42 25.99 84.53
N LYS A 397 49.03 26.74 83.48
CA LYS A 397 49.11 28.22 83.54
C LYS A 397 48.10 28.91 82.64
N TYR A 398 47.34 29.79 83.29
CA TYR A 398 46.61 30.92 82.75
C TYR A 398 47.60 32.02 82.36
N TYR A 399 47.35 32.76 81.28
CA TYR A 399 46.86 34.15 81.28
C TYR A 399 46.55 34.59 79.86
#